data_AF-A0A968LFN7-F1
#
_entry.id   AF-A0A968LFN7-F1
#
_cell.length_a   1.000
_cell.length_b   1.000
_cell.length_c   1.000
_cell.angle_alpha   90.00
_cell.angle_beta   90.00
_cell.angle_gamma   90.00
#
_symmetry.space_group_name_H-M   'P 1'
#
loop_
_entity.id
_entity.type
_entity.pdbx_description
1 polymer ?
#
loop_
_entity_poly.entity_id
_entity_poly.type
_entity_poly.pdbx_seq_one_letter_code
_entity_poly.pdbx_strand_id
1 'polypeptide(L)'
;RVDHCVCIVVSEETGSISLAKQGQLKRPLTSSKLRELLADQLILSVDREVVTPGLRSLGRTINKKVVALFSSIFPLLRSRKNI
;
A
#
# COMPACT_ATOMS: atom_id res chain seq x y z
N ARG A 1 -15.12 2.75 -10.93
CA ARG A 1 -14.51 4.11 -10.96
C ARG A 1 -13.53 4.20 -9.79
N VAL A 2 -12.38 4.88 -9.92
CA VAL A 2 -11.38 4.96 -8.83
C VAL A 2 -11.68 6.17 -7.95
N ASP A 3 -11.96 5.97 -6.67
CA ASP A 3 -12.51 7.02 -5.80
C ASP A 3 -11.45 7.98 -5.20
N HIS A 4 -10.16 7.77 -5.46
CA HIS A 4 -9.08 8.57 -4.89
C HIS A 4 -7.88 8.73 -5.83
N CYS A 5 -8.11 9.06 -7.11
CA CYS A 5 -7.03 9.31 -8.06
C CYS A 5 -6.65 10.79 -8.15
N VAL A 6 -5.38 11.03 -8.43
CA VAL A 6 -4.83 12.33 -8.83
C VAL A 6 -4.26 12.16 -10.23
N CYS A 7 -4.59 13.08 -11.13
CA CYS A 7 -4.07 13.09 -12.49
C CYS A 7 -3.28 14.38 -12.71
N ILE A 8 -2.02 14.24 -13.11
CA ILE A 8 -1.13 15.34 -13.44
C ILE A 8 -0.99 15.38 -14.96
N VAL A 9 -1.19 16.55 -15.54
CA VAL A 9 -1.03 16.77 -16.99
C VAL A 9 0.02 17.87 -17.16
N VAL A 10 0.96 17.63 -18.06
CA VAL A 10 1.98 18.59 -18.46
C VAL A 10 1.74 18.94 -19.93
N SER A 11 1.63 20.23 -20.21
CA SER A 11 1.61 20.70 -21.59
C SER A 11 3.01 20.56 -22.18
N GLU A 12 3.13 19.81 -23.26
CA GLU A 12 4.38 19.64 -23.99
C GLU A 12 4.92 20.99 -24.50
N GLU A 13 4.06 21.78 -25.15
CA GLU A 13 4.40 23.08 -25.73
C GLU A 13 4.84 24.11 -24.69
N THR A 14 4.11 24.20 -23.57
CA THR A 14 4.28 25.32 -22.61
C THR A 14 4.95 24.91 -21.30
N GLY A 15 5.14 23.60 -21.07
CA GLY A 15 5.58 23.08 -19.78
C GLY A 15 4.59 23.33 -18.63
N SER A 16 3.39 23.85 -18.92
CA SER A 16 2.42 24.19 -17.87
C SER A 16 1.87 22.93 -17.20
N ILE A 17 1.81 22.96 -15.87
CA ILE A 17 1.37 21.82 -15.06
C ILE A 17 -0.06 22.02 -14.59
N SER A 18 -0.87 20.98 -14.73
CA SER A 18 -2.26 20.94 -14.30
C SER A 18 -2.51 19.72 -13.41
N LEU A 19 -3.35 19.87 -12.38
CA LEU A 19 -3.71 18.78 -11.48
C LEU A 19 -5.23 18.61 -11.44
N ALA A 20 -5.70 17.39 -11.72
CA ALA A 20 -7.09 16.99 -11.61
C ALA A 20 -7.29 16.03 -10.42
N LYS A 21 -8.30 16.31 -9.60
CA LYS A 21 -8.73 15.46 -8.48
C LYS A 21 -10.23 15.67 -8.22
N GLN A 22 -10.98 14.59 -8.02
CA GLN A 22 -12.41 14.65 -7.64
C GLN A 22 -13.27 15.52 -8.57
N GLY A 23 -12.98 15.52 -9.87
CA GLY A 23 -13.70 16.34 -10.85
C GLY A 23 -13.31 17.83 -10.84
N GLN A 24 -12.41 18.26 -9.97
CA GLN A 24 -11.81 19.59 -10.00
C GLN A 24 -10.49 19.57 -10.75
N LEU A 25 -10.23 20.63 -11.52
CA LEU A 25 -9.05 20.79 -12.33
C LEU A 25 -8.40 22.15 -12.04
N LYS A 26 -7.19 22.12 -11.48
CA LYS A 26 -6.43 23.32 -11.14
C LYS A 26 -5.42 23.62 -12.25
N ARG A 27 -5.50 24.81 -12.84
CA ARG A 27 -4.62 25.29 -13.92
C ARG A 27 -4.33 26.80 -13.81
N PRO A 28 -3.18 27.27 -14.32
CA PRO A 28 -1.90 26.57 -14.32
C PRO A 28 -1.32 26.54 -12.89
N LEU A 29 -0.63 25.47 -12.52
CA LEU A 29 0.03 25.38 -11.22
C LEU A 29 1.51 25.73 -11.34
N THR A 30 2.01 26.49 -10.37
CA THR A 30 3.46 26.63 -10.17
C THR A 30 4.02 25.34 -9.59
N SER A 31 5.32 25.09 -9.82
CA SER A 31 6.02 23.94 -9.23
C SER A 31 5.95 23.92 -7.70
N SER A 32 6.01 25.09 -7.07
CA SER A 32 5.86 25.26 -5.62
C SER A 32 4.49 24.80 -5.13
N LYS A 33 3.41 25.20 -5.82
CA LYS A 33 2.05 24.80 -5.43
C LYS A 33 1.77 23.33 -5.70
N LEU A 34 2.35 22.77 -6.76
CA LEU A 34 2.27 21.34 -7.00
C LEU A 34 2.93 20.55 -5.88
N ARG A 35 4.13 20.96 -5.44
CA ARG A 35 4.86 20.29 -4.35
C ARG A 35 4.06 20.30 -3.05
N GLU A 36 3.46 21.42 -2.68
CA GLU A 36 2.58 21.53 -1.51
C GLU A 36 1.39 20.56 -1.61
N LEU A 37 0.67 20.59 -2.73
CA LEU A 37 -0.50 19.72 -2.94
C LEU A 37 -0.14 18.23 -2.92
N LEU A 38 1.03 17.85 -3.43
CA LEU A 38 1.48 16.46 -3.40
C LEU A 38 2.00 16.04 -2.03
N ALA A 39 2.70 16.92 -1.31
CA ALA A 39 3.16 16.66 0.04
C ALA A 39 1.99 16.37 0.97
N ASP A 40 0.95 17.22 0.96
CA ASP A 40 -0.21 17.05 1.83
C ASP A 40 -0.98 15.75 1.52
N GLN A 41 -1.13 15.39 0.24
CA GLN A 41 -1.98 14.28 -0.15
C GLN A 41 -1.27 12.93 -0.09
N LEU A 42 0.00 12.88 -0.49
CA LEU A 42 0.75 11.64 -0.62
C LEU A 42 1.48 11.27 0.67
N ILE A 43 2.04 12.23 1.41
CA ILE A 43 2.78 11.94 2.65
C ILE A 43 1.83 11.48 3.76
N LEU A 44 0.64 12.08 3.85
CA LEU A 44 -0.42 11.59 4.75
C LEU A 44 -0.98 10.22 4.34
N SER A 45 -0.76 9.80 3.08
CA SER A 45 -1.21 8.50 2.57
C SER A 45 -0.13 7.41 2.62
N VAL A 46 1.07 7.68 3.15
CA VAL A 46 2.16 6.66 3.26
C VAL A 46 1.81 5.54 4.24
N ASP A 47 0.80 5.71 5.10
CA ASP A 47 0.26 4.61 5.93
C ASP A 47 -0.79 3.74 5.21
N ARG A 48 -1.09 4.02 3.94
CA ARG A 48 -1.97 3.16 3.13
C ARG A 48 -1.16 2.01 2.53
N GLU A 49 -1.16 0.92 3.28
CA GLU A 49 -1.18 -0.48 2.84
C GLU A 49 -0.75 -0.67 1.38
N VAL A 50 0.52 -1.04 1.19
CA VAL A 50 1.07 -1.53 -0.09
C VAL A 50 0.05 -2.47 -0.72
N VAL A 51 -0.43 -2.11 -1.93
CA VAL A 51 -1.46 -2.74 -2.77
C VAL A 51 -1.15 -4.18 -3.20
N THR A 52 -0.69 -5.00 -2.27
CA THR A 52 -0.60 -6.44 -2.42
C THR A 52 -1.81 -7.06 -1.71
N PRO A 53 -2.95 -7.24 -2.39
CA PRO A 53 -4.11 -7.93 -1.83
C PRO A 53 -3.82 -9.40 -1.43
N GLY A 54 -2.61 -9.92 -1.68
CA GLY A 54 -2.21 -11.30 -1.39
C GLY A 54 -1.42 -11.54 -0.09
N LEU A 55 -0.65 -10.59 0.45
CA LEU A 55 0.30 -10.90 1.53
C LEU A 55 -0.39 -11.23 2.88
N ARG A 56 -1.49 -10.53 3.20
CA ARG A 56 -2.23 -10.73 4.46
C ARG A 56 -3.10 -12.00 4.46
N SER A 57 -3.59 -12.42 3.28
CA SER A 57 -4.36 -13.66 3.12
C SER A 57 -3.46 -14.91 3.08
N LEU A 58 -2.24 -14.78 2.54
CA LEU A 58 -1.22 -15.82 2.60
C LEU A 58 -0.82 -16.14 4.05
N GLY A 59 -0.61 -15.12 4.90
CA GLY A 59 -0.24 -15.31 6.31
C GLY A 59 -1.27 -16.12 7.13
N ARG A 60 -2.57 -15.95 6.86
CA ARG A 60 -3.65 -16.72 7.54
C ARG A 60 -3.65 -18.19 7.17
N THR A 61 -3.28 -18.52 5.93
CA THR A 61 -3.27 -19.90 5.43
C THR A 61 -2.03 -20.65 5.89
N ILE A 62 -0.88 -19.97 5.95
CA ILE A 62 0.38 -20.53 6.45
C ILE A 62 0.27 -20.91 7.93
N ASN A 63 -0.38 -20.09 8.76
CA ASN A 63 -0.50 -20.32 10.20
C ASN A 63 -1.25 -21.63 10.53
N LYS A 64 -2.35 -21.94 9.82
CA LYS A 64 -3.12 -23.17 10.08
C LYS A 64 -2.33 -24.44 9.76
N LYS A 65 -1.53 -24.41 8.69
CA LYS A 65 -0.73 -25.56 8.24
C LYS A 65 0.49 -25.79 9.13
N VAL A 66 1.13 -24.71 9.59
CA VAL A 66 2.27 -24.75 10.52
C VAL A 66 1.84 -25.23 11.91
N VAL A 67 0.72 -24.73 12.46
CA VAL A 67 0.21 -25.18 13.76
C VAL A 67 -0.18 -26.66 13.72
N ALA A 68 -0.82 -27.11 12.64
CA ALA A 68 -1.18 -28.52 12.47
C ALA A 68 0.07 -29.42 12.46
N LEU A 69 1.07 -29.09 11.63
CA LEU A 69 2.33 -29.81 11.56
C LEU A 69 3.09 -29.79 12.90
N PHE A 70 3.13 -28.64 13.58
CA PHE A 70 3.78 -28.51 14.88
C PHE A 70 3.08 -29.36 15.93
N SER A 71 1.74 -29.39 15.96
CA SER A 71 0.97 -30.19 16.92
C SER A 71 1.20 -31.70 16.78
N SER A 72 1.45 -32.18 15.56
CA SER A 72 1.71 -33.60 15.29
C SER A 72 3.15 -34.01 15.61
N ILE A 73 4.11 -33.09 15.49
CA ILE A 73 5.55 -33.37 15.68
C ILE A 73 6.00 -33.06 17.13
N PHE A 74 5.36 -32.11 17.80
CA PHE A 74 5.66 -31.72 19.18
C PHE A 74 5.59 -32.87 20.22
N PRO A 75 4.59 -33.78 20.21
CA PRO A 75 4.54 -34.88 21.20
C PRO A 75 5.68 -35.88 21.01
N LEU A 76 6.24 -36.02 19.80
CA LEU A 76 7.38 -36.91 19.55
C LEU A 76 8.69 -36.35 20.13
N LEU A 77 8.86 -35.02 20.12
CA LEU A 77 10.05 -34.33 20.64
C LEU A 77 10.04 -34.16 22.16
N ARG A 78 8.87 -34.24 22.82
CA ARG A 78 8.74 -34.10 24.27
C ARG A 78 9.12 -35.38 25.05
N SER A 79 9.24 -36.52 24.37
CA SER A 79 9.57 -37.82 24.98
C SER A 79 11.08 -38.15 24.95
N ARG A 80 11.94 -37.18 25.25
CA ARG A 80 13.40 -37.40 25.45
C ARG A 80 14.03 -36.52 26.53
N LYS A 81 13.27 -36.20 27.60
CA LYS A 81 13.78 -35.44 28.75
C LYS A 81 13.32 -35.93 30.13
N ASN A 82 12.94 -37.21 30.22
CA ASN A 82 12.77 -37.91 31.50
C ASN A 82 13.29 -39.35 31.36
N ILE A 83 14.62 -39.49 31.47
CA ILE A 83 15.41 -40.61 32.03
C ILE A 83 16.86 -40.13 32.02
#